data_AF-A0A8B6EB60-F1
#
_entry.id   AF-A0A8B6EB60-F1
#
_cell.length_a   1.000
_cell.length_b   1.000
_cell.length_c   1.000
_cell.angle_alpha   90.00
_cell.angle_beta   90.00
_cell.angle_gamma   90.00
#
_symmetry.space_group_name_H-M   'P 1'
#
loop_
_entity.id
_entity.type
_entity.pdbx_description
1 polymer ?
#
loop_
_entity_poly.entity_id
_entity_poly.type
_entity_poly.pdbx_seq_one_letter_code
_entity_poly.pdbx_strand_id
1 'polypeptide(L)'
;MQTHPSDNVVKMRIIGSDGNLRTYASDDKEMMRAISANFGCFGVIFDMTIKLIPEVIVKVENRYMDLDDLFFSAENIQKLFEENWSIEIFWFPYNSLSLFDYNPKNDDVWIRVINKETNKVKTATETYYDWKEVKDYLTQEALAIMSPIIAGNPSLTPLYAWSTFGAIKNIIYPSGTQYQELPHAVHFRQYIEKAPVYDMEFAFDLKGDFHRLLKIIQVVVNAK
;
A
#
# COMPACT_ATOMS: atom_id res chain seq x y z
N MET A 1 3.52 -16.04 -3.96
CA MET A 1 2.82 -14.92 -3.29
C MET A 1 2.94 -15.15 -1.80
N GLN A 2 3.48 -14.21 -1.03
CA GLN A 2 3.39 -14.31 0.43
C GLN A 2 1.94 -13.98 0.76
N THR A 3 1.25 -14.93 1.39
CA THR A 3 -0.15 -14.79 1.74
C THR A 3 -0.26 -13.91 3.01
N HIS A 4 -1.49 -13.60 3.45
CA HIS A 4 -1.75 -12.67 4.55
C HIS A 4 -0.91 -13.03 5.80
N PRO A 5 -0.42 -12.08 6.63
CA PRO A 5 0.44 -12.38 7.78
C PRO A 5 -0.13 -13.46 8.72
N SER A 6 -1.47 -13.55 8.81
CA SER A 6 -2.20 -14.58 9.55
C SER A 6 -1.85 -16.02 9.13
N ASP A 7 -1.49 -16.24 7.86
CA ASP A 7 -1.15 -17.57 7.34
C ASP A 7 0.19 -18.09 7.85
N ASN A 8 1.02 -17.19 8.38
CA ASN A 8 2.29 -17.53 9.00
C ASN A 8 2.16 -17.77 10.51
N VAL A 9 0.98 -17.58 11.11
CA VAL A 9 0.75 -17.84 12.53
C VAL A 9 0.70 -19.34 12.76
N VAL A 10 1.63 -19.87 13.56
CA VAL A 10 1.71 -21.30 13.89
C VAL A 10 1.18 -21.63 15.28
N LYS A 11 1.07 -20.62 16.14
CA LYS A 11 0.54 -20.72 17.49
C LYS A 11 -0.01 -19.38 17.95
N MET A 12 -1.12 -19.38 18.68
CA MET A 12 -1.69 -18.19 19.31
C MET A 12 -2.25 -18.53 20.69
N ARG A 13 -2.09 -17.62 21.65
CA ARG A 13 -2.70 -17.72 22.98
C ARG A 13 -3.70 -16.59 23.17
N ILE A 14 -4.91 -16.93 23.59
CA ILE A 14 -6.02 -15.99 23.71
C ILE A 14 -6.65 -16.11 25.09
N ILE A 15 -6.89 -14.97 25.74
CA ILE A 15 -7.67 -14.87 26.97
C ILE A 15 -9.14 -14.73 26.58
N GLY A 16 -9.94 -15.75 26.89
CA GLY A 16 -11.37 -15.77 26.60
C GLY A 16 -12.18 -14.89 27.56
N SER A 17 -13.48 -14.77 27.29
CA SER A 17 -14.42 -14.01 28.13
C SER A 17 -14.61 -14.59 29.54
N ASP A 18 -14.25 -15.87 29.73
CA ASP A 18 -14.23 -16.55 31.02
C ASP A 18 -12.93 -16.31 31.81
N GLY A 19 -12.01 -15.49 31.29
CA GLY A 19 -10.72 -15.20 31.89
C GLY A 19 -9.68 -16.30 31.69
N ASN A 20 -10.01 -17.40 31.02
CA ASN A 20 -9.09 -18.53 30.83
C ASN A 20 -8.20 -18.33 29.60
N LEU A 21 -6.91 -18.64 29.76
CA LEU A 21 -5.93 -18.65 28.67
C LEU A 21 -6.04 -19.96 27.88
N ARG A 22 -6.34 -19.87 26.59
CA ARG A 22 -6.38 -21.00 25.65
C ARG A 22 -5.25 -20.91 24.65
N THR A 23 -4.67 -22.07 24.30
CA THR A 23 -3.61 -22.18 23.30
C THR A 23 -4.16 -22.87 22.07
N TYR A 24 -3.95 -22.26 20.91
CA TYR A 24 -4.28 -22.80 19.60
C TYR A 24 -2.99 -23.00 18.81
N ALA A 25 -2.86 -24.11 18.11
CA ALA A 25 -1.69 -24.45 17.32
C ALA A 25 -2.08 -25.06 15.96
N SER A 26 -1.10 -25.14 15.07
CA SER A 26 -1.27 -25.60 13.67
C SER A 26 -1.76 -27.05 13.47
N ASP A 27 -1.96 -27.81 14.54
CA ASP A 27 -2.56 -29.14 14.50
C ASP A 27 -4.06 -29.11 14.18
N ASP A 28 -4.78 -28.05 14.57
CA ASP A 28 -6.15 -27.76 14.15
C ASP A 28 -6.17 -26.61 13.11
N LYS A 29 -6.08 -26.99 11.83
CA LYS A 29 -5.99 -26.01 10.72
C LYS A 29 -7.24 -25.15 10.58
N GLU A 30 -8.42 -25.68 10.89
CA GLU A 30 -9.67 -24.94 10.74
C GLU A 30 -9.80 -23.90 11.86
N MET A 31 -9.56 -24.32 13.11
CA MET A 31 -9.52 -23.41 14.24
C MET A 31 -8.45 -22.33 14.05
N MET A 32 -7.25 -22.70 13.58
CA MET A 32 -6.18 -21.74 13.32
C MET A 32 -6.56 -20.69 12.28
N ARG A 33 -7.28 -21.05 11.22
CA ARG A 33 -7.77 -20.08 10.24
C ARG A 33 -8.72 -19.07 10.88
N ALA A 34 -9.70 -19.54 11.65
CA ALA A 34 -10.66 -18.68 12.34
C ALA A 34 -9.98 -17.76 13.37
N ILE A 35 -9.09 -18.31 14.19
CA ILE A 35 -8.46 -17.54 15.26
C ILE A 35 -7.37 -16.59 14.74
N SER A 36 -6.74 -16.89 13.60
CA SER A 36 -5.69 -16.02 13.02
C SER A 36 -6.22 -14.73 12.40
N ALA A 37 -7.51 -14.70 12.04
CA ALA A 37 -8.22 -13.53 11.51
C ALA A 37 -9.51 -13.26 12.32
N ASN A 38 -9.37 -13.20 13.65
CA ASN A 38 -10.51 -13.23 14.57
C ASN A 38 -11.22 -11.89 14.81
N PHE A 39 -10.65 -10.76 14.37
CA PHE A 39 -11.18 -9.40 14.58
C PHE A 39 -11.61 -9.07 16.03
N GLY A 40 -10.97 -9.67 17.03
CA GLY A 40 -11.27 -9.51 18.45
C GLY A 40 -12.43 -10.38 18.96
N CYS A 41 -13.08 -11.20 18.13
CA CYS A 41 -14.27 -11.96 18.53
C CYS A 41 -13.99 -13.12 19.50
N PHE A 42 -12.76 -13.62 19.56
CA PHE A 42 -12.40 -14.79 20.37
C PHE A 42 -11.78 -14.43 21.72
N GLY A 43 -11.59 -13.13 22.00
CA GLY A 43 -10.95 -12.61 23.20
C GLY A 43 -9.69 -11.81 22.89
N VAL A 44 -8.89 -11.56 23.94
CA VAL A 44 -7.67 -10.76 23.83
C VAL A 44 -6.50 -11.68 23.49
N ILE A 45 -5.80 -11.39 22.39
CA ILE A 45 -4.57 -12.09 22.03
C ILE A 45 -3.52 -11.76 23.09
N PHE A 46 -3.05 -12.77 23.82
CA PHE A 46 -1.98 -12.65 24.81
C PHE A 46 -0.60 -12.69 24.12
N ASP A 47 -0.40 -13.65 23.21
CA ASP A 47 0.74 -13.69 22.29
C ASP A 47 0.48 -14.58 21.07
N MET A 48 1.41 -14.50 20.12
CA MET A 48 1.43 -15.32 18.91
C MET A 48 2.85 -15.73 18.54
N THR A 49 2.98 -16.88 17.88
CA THR A 49 4.23 -17.34 17.24
C THR A 49 4.04 -17.35 15.74
N ILE A 50 4.93 -16.66 15.02
CA ILE A 50 4.88 -16.50 13.57
C ILE A 50 6.08 -17.21 12.95
N LYS A 51 5.84 -17.96 11.88
CA LYS A 51 6.90 -18.55 11.06
C LYS A 51 7.56 -17.45 10.22
N LEU A 52 8.87 -17.31 10.35
CA LEU A 52 9.66 -16.37 9.56
C LEU A 52 10.26 -17.04 8.32
N ILE A 53 10.44 -16.24 7.28
CA ILE A 53 11.23 -16.61 6.10
C ILE A 53 12.56 -15.84 6.12
N PRO A 54 13.63 -16.36 5.48
CA PRO A 54 14.87 -15.60 5.33
C PRO A 54 14.61 -14.24 4.68
N GLU A 55 15.30 -13.22 5.18
CA GLU A 55 15.27 -11.89 4.60
C GLU A 55 15.82 -11.91 3.17
N VAL A 56 15.21 -11.10 2.30
CA VAL A 56 15.64 -10.95 0.92
C VAL A 56 15.84 -9.47 0.60
N ILE A 57 16.85 -9.19 -0.21
CA ILE A 57 16.98 -7.89 -0.87
C ILE A 57 16.01 -7.87 -2.05
N VAL A 58 15.31 -6.75 -2.20
CA VAL A 58 14.37 -6.53 -3.29
C VAL A 58 14.77 -5.30 -4.09
N LYS A 59 14.48 -5.36 -5.38
CA LYS A 59 14.51 -4.23 -6.30
C LYS A 59 13.17 -3.52 -6.21
N VAL A 60 13.18 -2.25 -5.80
CA VAL A 60 12.03 -1.36 -5.78
C VAL A 60 12.18 -0.36 -6.91
N GLU A 61 11.15 -0.19 -7.73
CA GLU A 61 11.13 0.84 -8.77
C GLU A 61 9.89 1.71 -8.63
N ASN A 62 10.10 3.03 -8.60
CA ASN A 62 9.02 4.00 -8.76
C ASN A 62 8.87 4.32 -10.24
N ARG A 63 7.65 4.20 -10.76
CA ARG A 63 7.27 4.54 -12.13
C ARG A 63 6.06 5.46 -12.10
N TYR A 64 5.94 6.29 -13.12
CA TYR A 64 4.77 7.13 -13.35
C TYR A 64 4.28 6.85 -14.77
N MET A 65 2.99 6.60 -14.91
CA MET A 65 2.35 6.31 -16.20
C MET A 65 1.04 7.08 -16.29
N ASP A 66 0.58 7.32 -17.51
CA ASP A 66 -0.73 7.90 -17.73
C ASP A 66 -1.83 6.95 -17.21
N LEU A 67 -2.85 7.52 -16.57
CA LEU A 67 -3.98 6.77 -16.04
C LEU A 67 -4.73 6.07 -17.17
N ASP A 68 -4.88 6.72 -18.33
CA ASP A 68 -5.53 6.11 -19.49
C ASP A 68 -4.81 4.83 -19.92
N ASP A 69 -3.48 4.89 -20.01
CA ASP A 69 -2.66 3.74 -20.42
C ASP A 69 -2.78 2.56 -19.45
N LEU A 70 -2.91 2.79 -18.14
CA LEU A 70 -3.02 1.71 -17.16
C LEU A 70 -4.47 1.28 -16.92
N PHE A 71 -5.34 2.18 -16.50
CA PHE A 71 -6.70 1.87 -16.02
C PHE A 71 -7.75 1.76 -17.14
N PHE A 72 -7.34 1.85 -18.40
CA PHE A 72 -8.21 1.56 -19.55
C PHE A 72 -7.66 0.44 -20.45
N SER A 73 -6.57 -0.24 -20.05
CA SER A 73 -5.99 -1.38 -20.78
C SER A 73 -5.81 -2.61 -19.88
N ALA A 74 -6.57 -3.67 -20.17
CA ALA A 74 -6.52 -4.90 -19.38
C ALA A 74 -5.17 -5.60 -19.56
N GLU A 75 -4.65 -5.53 -20.78
CA GLU A 75 -3.35 -6.07 -21.16
C GLU A 75 -2.22 -5.38 -20.39
N ASN A 76 -2.28 -4.05 -20.23
CA ASN A 76 -1.24 -3.32 -19.50
C ASN A 76 -1.25 -3.66 -18.00
N ILE A 77 -2.42 -3.75 -17.37
CA ILE A 77 -2.53 -4.20 -15.97
C ILE A 77 -2.07 -5.66 -15.83
N GLN A 78 -2.49 -6.53 -16.74
CA GLN A 78 -2.10 -7.94 -16.73
C GLN A 78 -0.59 -8.09 -16.83
N LYS A 79 0.03 -7.41 -17.81
CA LYS A 79 1.47 -7.41 -18.00
C LYS A 79 2.19 -6.90 -16.75
N LEU A 80 1.71 -5.80 -16.16
CA LEU A 80 2.27 -5.28 -14.91
C LEU A 80 2.22 -6.33 -13.80
N PHE A 81 1.10 -7.06 -13.67
CA PHE A 81 0.92 -8.14 -12.69
C PHE A 81 1.82 -9.34 -12.91
N GLU A 82 1.98 -9.79 -14.15
CA GLU A 82 2.74 -10.99 -14.50
C GLU A 82 4.25 -10.76 -14.42
N GLU A 83 4.72 -9.55 -14.73
CA GLU A 83 6.15 -9.21 -14.75
C GLU A 83 6.73 -8.89 -13.36
N ASN A 84 5.90 -8.67 -12.34
CA ASN A 84 6.35 -8.15 -11.05
C ASN A 84 5.89 -9.02 -9.87
N TRP A 85 6.74 -9.14 -8.86
CA TRP A 85 6.45 -9.96 -7.67
C TRP A 85 5.43 -9.30 -6.73
N SER A 86 5.47 -7.97 -6.59
CA SER A 86 4.49 -7.16 -5.87
C SER A 86 4.36 -5.78 -6.50
N ILE A 87 3.15 -5.23 -6.50
CA ILE A 87 2.81 -3.97 -7.16
C ILE A 87 1.92 -3.18 -6.22
N GLU A 88 2.20 -1.88 -6.10
CA GLU A 88 1.34 -0.92 -5.42
C GLU A 88 1.06 0.22 -6.41
N ILE A 89 -0.21 0.59 -6.58
CA ILE A 89 -0.63 1.62 -7.52
C ILE A 89 -1.36 2.70 -6.71
N PHE A 90 -0.88 3.94 -6.83
CA PHE A 90 -1.42 5.10 -6.15
C PHE A 90 -1.93 6.09 -7.19
N TRP A 91 -3.21 6.42 -7.11
CA TRP A 91 -3.80 7.48 -7.91
C TRP A 91 -4.32 8.58 -6.99
N PHE A 92 -3.90 9.81 -7.28
CA PHE A 92 -4.39 11.02 -6.63
C PHE A 92 -5.18 11.79 -7.68
N PRO A 93 -6.51 11.99 -7.52
CA PRO A 93 -7.30 12.67 -8.54
C PRO A 93 -6.84 14.12 -8.74
N TYR A 94 -7.07 14.69 -9.92
CA TYR A 94 -6.72 16.07 -10.27
C TYR A 94 -5.20 16.34 -10.35
N ASN A 95 -4.39 15.32 -10.57
CA ASN A 95 -2.94 15.50 -10.65
C ASN A 95 -2.44 16.00 -12.02
N SER A 96 -3.31 16.02 -13.02
CA SER A 96 -3.15 16.74 -14.27
C SER A 96 -4.00 18.03 -14.21
N LEU A 97 -3.39 19.16 -13.86
CA LEU A 97 -4.13 20.39 -13.59
C LEU A 97 -4.83 20.90 -14.87
N SER A 98 -6.14 20.66 -14.95
CA SER A 98 -7.07 21.34 -15.85
C SER A 98 -8.16 21.98 -14.99
N LEU A 99 -8.08 23.29 -14.77
CA LEU A 99 -8.93 24.04 -13.83
C LEU A 99 -10.41 24.08 -14.22
N PHE A 100 -10.75 23.74 -15.47
CA PHE A 100 -12.11 23.93 -16.02
C PHE A 100 -12.66 22.73 -16.79
N ASP A 101 -11.81 21.77 -17.18
CA ASP A 101 -12.20 20.58 -17.93
C ASP A 101 -11.36 19.39 -17.43
N TYR A 102 -11.62 19.00 -16.19
CA TYR A 102 -10.91 17.88 -15.58
C TYR A 102 -11.36 16.57 -16.23
N ASN A 103 -10.38 15.85 -16.79
CA ASN A 103 -10.55 14.51 -17.29
C ASN A 103 -9.55 13.59 -16.56
N PRO A 104 -10.02 12.62 -15.75
CA PRO A 104 -9.13 11.74 -14.98
C PRO A 104 -8.20 10.91 -15.86
N LYS A 105 -8.52 10.71 -17.15
CA LYS A 105 -7.62 10.02 -18.09
C LYS A 105 -6.29 10.74 -18.28
N ASN A 106 -6.26 12.05 -18.06
CA ASN A 106 -5.05 12.85 -18.20
C ASN A 106 -4.17 12.79 -16.95
N ASP A 107 -4.67 12.25 -15.84
CA ASP A 107 -3.88 12.09 -14.61
C ASP A 107 -2.78 11.05 -14.82
N ASP A 108 -1.72 11.19 -14.04
CA ASP A 108 -0.72 10.17 -13.84
C ASP A 108 -1.12 9.21 -12.69
N VAL A 109 -0.59 8.00 -12.75
CA VAL A 109 -0.59 7.05 -11.63
C VAL A 109 0.84 6.81 -11.18
N TRP A 110 1.05 6.79 -9.86
CA TRP A 110 2.31 6.38 -9.27
C TRP A 110 2.30 4.87 -9.03
N ILE A 111 3.28 4.17 -9.57
CA ILE A 111 3.40 2.72 -9.46
C ILE A 111 4.69 2.39 -8.75
N ARG A 112 4.60 1.62 -7.67
CA ARG A 112 5.75 0.98 -7.02
C ARG A 112 5.75 -0.48 -7.41
N VAL A 113 6.80 -0.93 -8.07
CA VAL A 113 7.01 -2.37 -8.33
C VAL A 113 8.14 -2.89 -7.46
N ILE A 114 7.95 -4.09 -6.90
CA ILE A 114 8.89 -4.74 -6.01
C ILE A 114 9.18 -6.13 -6.57
N ASN A 115 10.44 -6.42 -6.82
CA ASN A 115 10.92 -7.70 -7.36
C ASN A 115 12.02 -8.29 -6.48
N LYS A 116 11.99 -9.61 -6.28
CA LYS A 116 13.07 -10.30 -5.58
C LYS A 116 14.32 -10.28 -6.44
N GLU A 117 15.46 -9.97 -5.82
CA GLU A 117 16.74 -9.96 -6.51
C GLU A 117 17.74 -10.80 -5.72
N THR A 118 18.27 -11.84 -6.35
CA THR A 118 19.10 -12.85 -5.67
C THR A 118 20.59 -12.50 -5.70
N ASN A 119 21.01 -11.57 -6.56
CA ASN A 119 22.43 -11.32 -6.87
C ASN A 119 22.87 -9.86 -6.67
N LYS A 120 22.13 -9.05 -5.91
CA LYS A 120 22.47 -7.64 -5.68
C LYS A 120 22.70 -7.34 -4.21
N VAL A 121 23.71 -6.51 -3.97
CA VAL A 121 24.01 -5.93 -2.67
C VAL A 121 23.08 -4.74 -2.44
N LYS A 122 22.64 -4.55 -1.20
CA LYS A 122 21.92 -3.37 -0.74
C LYS A 122 22.59 -2.09 -1.26
N THR A 123 21.82 -1.23 -1.94
CA THR A 123 22.29 0.08 -2.41
C THR A 123 21.84 1.22 -1.49
N ALA A 124 20.78 1.01 -0.72
CA ALA A 124 20.32 1.98 0.27
C ALA A 124 21.34 2.10 1.41
N THR A 125 21.80 3.32 1.70
CA THR A 125 22.68 3.61 2.82
C THR A 125 21.88 4.00 4.06
N GLU A 126 22.51 4.03 5.23
CA GLU A 126 21.89 4.55 6.46
C GLU A 126 21.40 5.99 6.28
N THR A 127 22.25 6.85 5.70
CA THR A 127 21.91 8.24 5.36
C THR A 127 20.70 8.36 4.42
N TYR A 128 20.50 7.39 3.52
CA TYR A 128 19.30 7.37 2.68
C TYR A 128 18.04 7.17 3.52
N TYR A 129 18.07 6.28 4.52
CA TYR A 129 16.93 6.05 5.41
C TYR A 129 16.66 7.24 6.31
N ASP A 130 17.69 7.86 6.88
CA ASP A 130 17.53 9.05 7.72
C ASP A 130 16.86 10.19 6.94
N TRP A 131 17.31 10.44 5.71
CA TRP A 131 16.71 11.46 4.85
C TRP A 131 15.28 11.13 4.46
N LYS A 132 14.99 9.86 4.21
CA LYS A 132 13.65 9.39 3.91
C LYS A 132 12.72 9.60 5.11
N GLU A 133 13.17 9.25 6.30
CA GLU A 133 12.44 9.44 7.55
C GLU A 133 12.10 10.92 7.80
N VAL A 134 13.08 11.82 7.63
CA VAL A 134 12.87 13.27 7.74
C VAL A 134 11.85 13.77 6.71
N LYS A 135 11.95 13.32 5.45
CA LYS A 135 10.98 13.68 4.40
C LYS A 135 9.58 13.19 4.76
N ASP A 136 9.44 11.94 5.19
CA ASP A 136 8.15 11.37 5.57
C ASP A 136 7.53 12.16 6.71
N TYR A 137 8.30 12.43 7.77
CA TYR A 137 7.86 13.26 8.90
C TYR A 137 7.31 14.62 8.43
N LEU A 138 8.09 15.37 7.65
CA LEU A 138 7.69 16.70 7.17
C LEU A 138 6.45 16.65 6.28
N THR A 139 6.33 15.62 5.42
CA THR A 139 5.17 15.49 4.53
C THR A 139 3.90 15.13 5.29
N GLN A 140 4.00 14.32 6.35
CA GLN A 140 2.85 13.95 7.19
C GLN A 140 2.41 15.11 8.09
N GLU A 141 3.35 15.89 8.63
CA GLU A 141 3.03 17.14 9.32
C GLU A 141 2.31 18.14 8.39
N ALA A 142 2.80 18.30 7.17
CA ALA A 142 2.14 19.16 6.18
C ALA A 142 0.71 18.68 5.87
N LEU A 143 0.50 17.37 5.71
CA LEU A 143 -0.82 16.80 5.51
C LEU A 143 -1.72 17.02 6.74
N ALA A 144 -1.22 16.84 7.95
CA ALA A 144 -1.97 17.06 9.19
C ALA A 144 -2.46 18.50 9.32
N ILE A 145 -1.62 19.48 8.96
CA ILE A 145 -1.96 20.91 8.97
C ILE A 145 -2.99 21.23 7.87
N MET A 146 -2.83 20.67 6.67
CA MET A 146 -3.69 20.99 5.53
C MET A 146 -5.05 20.28 5.57
N SER A 147 -5.14 19.11 6.21
CA SER A 147 -6.35 18.28 6.22
C SER A 147 -7.60 19.01 6.74
N PRO A 148 -7.57 19.73 7.88
CA PRO A 148 -8.72 20.52 8.34
C PRO A 148 -9.11 21.66 7.39
N ILE A 149 -8.13 22.26 6.71
CA ILE A 149 -8.35 23.38 5.77
C ILE A 149 -9.09 22.87 4.53
N ILE A 150 -8.67 21.73 3.99
CA ILE A 150 -9.30 21.07 2.85
C ILE A 150 -10.70 20.60 3.21
N ALA A 151 -10.86 20.00 4.40
CA ALA A 151 -12.18 19.57 4.90
C ALA A 151 -13.15 20.75 5.04
N GLY A 152 -12.66 21.92 5.48
CA GLY A 152 -13.44 23.16 5.56
C GLY A 152 -13.68 23.83 4.20
N ASN A 153 -12.87 23.54 3.18
CA ASN A 153 -12.95 24.17 1.85
C ASN A 153 -12.72 23.12 0.74
N PRO A 154 -13.71 22.25 0.45
CA PRO A 154 -13.54 21.17 -0.51
C PRO A 154 -13.15 21.61 -1.93
N SER A 155 -13.44 22.87 -2.30
CA SER A 155 -13.04 23.46 -3.58
C SER A 155 -11.51 23.57 -3.77
N LEU A 156 -10.73 23.49 -2.69
CA LEU A 156 -9.26 23.47 -2.75
C LEU A 156 -8.68 22.09 -3.08
N THR A 157 -9.50 21.03 -3.02
CA THR A 157 -9.06 19.64 -3.22
C THR A 157 -8.26 19.45 -4.52
N PRO A 158 -8.68 19.97 -5.69
CA PRO A 158 -7.92 19.79 -6.93
C PRO A 158 -6.52 20.39 -6.88
N LEU A 159 -6.38 21.61 -6.35
CA LEU A 159 -5.08 22.28 -6.22
C LEU A 159 -4.16 21.55 -5.24
N TYR A 160 -4.73 21.08 -4.12
CA TYR A 160 -3.97 20.33 -3.13
C TYR A 160 -3.50 18.98 -3.68
N ALA A 161 -4.37 18.23 -4.36
CA ALA A 161 -4.02 16.95 -4.94
C ALA A 161 -2.96 17.10 -6.04
N TRP A 162 -3.11 18.09 -6.92
CA TRP A 162 -2.11 18.44 -7.93
C TRP A 162 -0.72 18.73 -7.32
N SER A 163 -0.66 19.65 -6.38
CA SER A 163 0.59 20.05 -5.74
C SER A 163 1.24 18.90 -4.95
N THR A 164 0.43 18.13 -4.22
CA THR A 164 0.90 16.98 -3.45
C THR A 164 1.46 15.90 -4.36
N PHE A 165 0.75 15.56 -5.44
CA PHE A 165 1.24 14.58 -6.41
C PHE A 165 2.51 15.06 -7.12
N GLY A 166 2.58 16.36 -7.45
CA GLY A 166 3.80 16.98 -7.96
C GLY A 166 5.00 16.82 -7.02
N ALA A 167 4.80 16.99 -5.70
CA ALA A 167 5.84 16.77 -4.70
C ALA A 167 6.23 15.29 -4.59
N ILE A 168 5.24 14.37 -4.62
CA ILE A 168 5.48 12.92 -4.64
C ILE A 168 6.37 12.55 -5.84
N LYS A 169 5.97 12.98 -7.04
CA LYS A 169 6.63 12.67 -8.32
C LYS A 169 8.06 13.21 -8.42
N ASN A 170 8.31 14.40 -7.88
CA ASN A 170 9.57 15.09 -8.17
C ASN A 170 10.54 15.14 -6.97
N ILE A 171 10.06 14.94 -5.74
CA ILE A 171 10.86 15.21 -4.53
C ILE A 171 10.88 14.01 -3.57
N ILE A 172 9.70 13.46 -3.28
CA ILE A 172 9.55 12.43 -2.23
C ILE A 172 9.90 11.06 -2.80
N TYR A 173 9.29 10.67 -3.92
CA TYR A 173 9.46 9.38 -4.57
C TYR A 173 9.70 9.52 -6.08
N PRO A 174 10.79 10.17 -6.50
CA PRO A 174 11.10 10.29 -7.91
C PRO A 174 11.28 8.94 -8.58
N SER A 175 11.04 8.91 -9.89
CA SER A 175 11.32 7.73 -10.73
C SER A 175 12.74 7.25 -10.51
N GLY A 176 12.90 5.95 -10.32
CA GLY A 176 14.21 5.39 -10.03
C GLY A 176 14.13 3.96 -9.53
N THR A 177 15.30 3.36 -9.35
CA THR A 177 15.47 2.00 -8.85
C THR A 177 16.29 2.02 -7.58
N GLN A 178 15.90 1.22 -6.60
CA GLN A 178 16.62 1.03 -5.35
C GLN A 178 16.64 -0.44 -4.94
N TYR A 179 17.76 -0.89 -4.37
CA TYR A 179 17.89 -2.21 -3.77
C TYR A 179 17.97 -2.08 -2.26
N GLN A 180 17.01 -2.68 -1.57
CA GLN A 180 16.85 -2.55 -0.14
C GLN A 180 16.23 -3.81 0.47
N GLU A 181 16.29 -3.93 1.78
CA GLU A 181 15.63 -5.00 2.52
C GLU A 181 14.11 -4.92 2.36
N LEU A 182 13.48 -6.08 2.31
CA LEU A 182 12.03 -6.21 2.16
C LEU A 182 11.23 -5.37 3.19
N PRO A 183 11.58 -5.34 4.50
CA PRO A 183 10.84 -4.52 5.46
C PRO A 183 10.81 -3.04 5.08
N HIS A 184 11.91 -2.47 4.57
CA HIS A 184 11.94 -1.07 4.14
C HIS A 184 11.16 -0.82 2.84
N ALA A 185 11.01 -1.86 1.99
CA ALA A 185 10.23 -1.79 0.75
C ALA A 185 8.73 -1.78 1.01
N VAL A 186 8.29 -2.58 1.97
CA VAL A 186 6.89 -2.68 2.43
C VAL A 186 6.53 -1.49 3.31
N HIS A 187 7.33 -1.18 4.33
CA HIS A 187 7.13 -0.02 5.21
C HIS A 187 7.75 1.24 4.61
N PHE A 188 7.22 1.64 3.45
CA PHE A 188 7.83 2.71 2.68
C PHE A 188 7.45 4.12 3.17
N ARG A 189 6.34 4.26 3.91
CA ARG A 189 5.90 5.50 4.58
C ARG A 189 6.01 5.33 6.08
N GLN A 190 6.50 6.36 6.75
CA GLN A 190 6.45 6.49 8.20
C GLN A 190 5.49 7.61 8.62
N TYR A 191 5.19 7.66 9.91
CA TYR A 191 4.42 8.73 10.56
C TYR A 191 2.99 8.96 10.02
N ILE A 192 2.38 7.92 9.44
CA ILE A 192 1.03 8.00 8.88
C ILE A 192 -0.03 8.36 9.94
N GLU A 193 0.25 8.06 11.21
CA GLU A 193 -0.62 8.37 12.35
C GLU A 193 -0.78 9.87 12.62
N LYS A 194 0.13 10.71 12.12
CA LYS A 194 0.04 12.17 12.28
C LYS A 194 -1.08 12.81 11.48
N ALA A 195 -1.45 12.18 10.37
CA ALA A 195 -2.48 12.66 9.47
C ALA A 195 -3.55 11.57 9.29
N PRO A 196 -4.47 11.43 10.27
CA PRO A 196 -5.49 10.40 10.21
C PRO A 196 -6.39 10.60 8.99
N VAL A 197 -6.50 9.56 8.18
CA VAL A 197 -7.41 9.49 7.03
C VAL A 197 -8.41 8.37 7.24
N TYR A 198 -9.61 8.56 6.69
CA TYR A 198 -10.58 7.48 6.59
C TYR A 198 -10.31 6.72 5.30
N ASP A 199 -10.19 5.40 5.41
CA ASP A 199 -10.00 4.51 4.28
C ASP A 199 -11.18 3.54 4.15
N MET A 200 -11.47 3.15 2.91
CA MET A 200 -12.44 2.13 2.57
C MET A 200 -11.73 1.06 1.73
N GLU A 201 -11.53 -0.10 2.34
CA GLU A 201 -10.76 -1.19 1.74
C GLU A 201 -11.67 -2.32 1.25
N PHE A 202 -11.33 -2.87 0.07
CA PHE A 202 -11.98 -4.05 -0.48
C PHE A 202 -10.93 -5.04 -0.97
N ALA A 203 -11.15 -6.33 -0.67
CA ALA A 203 -10.34 -7.42 -1.20
C ALA A 203 -11.11 -8.18 -2.29
N PHE A 204 -10.53 -8.29 -3.48
CA PHE A 204 -11.11 -9.04 -4.59
C PHE A 204 -10.21 -10.23 -4.94
N ASP A 205 -10.81 -11.42 -5.01
CA ASP A 205 -10.15 -12.56 -5.63
C ASP A 205 -10.20 -12.39 -7.17
N LEU A 206 -9.04 -12.05 -7.73
CA LEU A 206 -8.89 -11.73 -9.15
C LEU A 206 -9.19 -12.94 -10.05
N LYS A 207 -8.84 -14.16 -9.64
CA LYS A 207 -8.92 -15.39 -10.46
C LYS A 207 -8.40 -15.24 -11.91
N GLY A 208 -7.47 -14.32 -12.15
CA GLY A 208 -6.94 -13.99 -13.48
C GLY A 208 -7.86 -13.15 -14.39
N ASP A 209 -9.00 -12.65 -13.90
CA ASP A 209 -9.94 -11.84 -14.69
C ASP A 209 -9.63 -10.33 -14.58
N PHE A 210 -8.69 -9.88 -15.41
CA PHE A 210 -8.27 -8.48 -15.46
C PHE A 210 -9.33 -7.54 -16.05
N HIS A 211 -10.26 -8.05 -16.86
CA HIS A 211 -11.40 -7.26 -17.34
C HIS A 211 -12.37 -6.93 -16.22
N ARG A 212 -12.62 -7.87 -15.29
CA ARG A 212 -13.38 -7.60 -14.08
C ARG A 212 -12.69 -6.61 -13.17
N LEU A 213 -11.37 -6.73 -12.98
CA LEU A 213 -10.59 -5.76 -12.21
C LEU A 213 -10.73 -4.34 -12.77
N LEU A 214 -10.60 -4.19 -14.10
CA LEU A 214 -10.81 -2.89 -14.75
C LEU A 214 -12.19 -2.31 -14.49
N LYS A 215 -13.25 -3.12 -14.60
CA LYS A 215 -14.61 -2.66 -14.31
C LYS A 215 -14.74 -2.13 -12.89
N ILE A 216 -14.10 -2.79 -11.92
CA ILE A 216 -14.08 -2.34 -10.52
C ILE A 216 -13.35 -1.01 -10.39
N ILE A 217 -12.15 -0.89 -10.97
CA ILE A 217 -11.36 0.36 -10.96
C ILE A 217 -12.16 1.51 -11.60
N GLN A 218 -12.85 1.24 -12.71
CA GLN A 218 -13.66 2.23 -13.41
C GLN A 218 -14.85 2.75 -12.61
N VAL A 219 -15.35 2.01 -11.62
CA VAL A 219 -16.37 2.54 -10.69
C VAL A 219 -15.78 3.70 -9.88
N VAL A 220 -14.52 3.60 -9.47
CA VAL A 220 -13.83 4.64 -8.70
C VAL A 220 -13.44 5.81 -9.60
N VAL A 221 -12.84 5.53 -10.77
CA VAL A 221 -12.37 6.58 -11.69
C VAL A 221 -13.51 7.44 -12.24
N ASN A 222 -14.69 6.84 -12.46
CA ASN A 222 -15.86 7.53 -13.01
C ASN A 222 -16.86 8.00 -11.94
N ALA A 223 -16.58 7.79 -10.66
CA ALA A 223 -17.42 8.31 -9.58
C ALA A 223 -17.38 9.85 -9.63
N LYS A 224 -18.51 10.45 -10.05
CA LYS A 224 -18.71 11.89 -10.06
C LYS A 224 -19.26 12.37 -8.73
#